data_AF-A0A965IBM1-F1
#
_entry.id   AF-A0A965IBM1-F1
#
_cell.length_a   1.000
_cell.length_b   1.000
_cell.length_c   1.000
_cell.angle_alpha   90.00
_cell.angle_beta   90.00
_cell.angle_gamma   90.00
#
_symmetry.space_group_name_H-M   'P 1'
#
loop_
_entity.id
_entity.type
_entity.pdbx_description
1 polymer ?
#
loop_
_entity_poly.entity_id
_entity_poly.type
_entity_poly.pdbx_seq_one_letter_code
_entity_poly.pdbx_strand_id
1 'polypeptide(L)'
;MTDKVINNGITQTSFHDNGDDLVIAHSQNVTSIIDANKAEYAQSDEHKRWSDHSFGNKVASIPLVVFQELEKQGITRGLTVIDMPRFKAWLNNPDNRAFRTRTGRI
;
A
#
# COMPACT_ATOMS: atom_id res chain seq x y z
N MET A 1 17.37 15.70 26.06
CA MET A 1 16.23 15.47 25.16
C MET A 1 16.46 16.24 23.88
N THR A 2 16.87 15.55 22.82
CA THR A 2 17.10 16.17 21.50
C THR A 2 16.32 15.37 20.48
N ASP A 3 15.24 15.95 19.96
CA ASP A 3 14.49 15.38 18.86
C ASP A 3 15.22 15.68 17.56
N LYS A 4 15.61 14.64 16.83
CA LYS A 4 16.18 14.78 15.48
C LYS A 4 15.19 14.24 14.48
N VAL A 5 14.93 15.01 13.42
CA VAL A 5 14.10 14.58 12.29
C VAL A 5 14.92 14.64 11.01
N ILE A 6 14.92 13.54 10.26
CA ILE A 6 15.49 13.45 8.91
C ILE A 6 14.33 13.28 7.94
N ASN A 7 14.15 14.21 7.01
CA ASN A 7 13.05 14.22 6.05
C ASN A 7 13.57 14.52 4.64
N ASN A 8 13.15 13.74 3.64
CA ASN A 8 13.45 13.94 2.22
C ASN A 8 12.17 14.08 1.35
N GLY A 9 11.09 14.64 1.92
CA GLY A 9 9.79 14.83 1.27
C GLY A 9 8.94 13.57 1.13
N ILE A 10 9.56 12.40 0.98
CA ILE A 10 8.88 11.10 0.86
C ILE A 10 8.96 10.32 2.17
N THR A 11 10.14 10.31 2.79
CA THR A 11 10.40 9.52 4.00
C THR A 11 10.80 10.44 5.12
N GLN A 12 10.26 10.20 6.31
CA GLN A 12 10.62 10.87 7.54
C GLN A 12 11.02 9.85 8.60
N THR A 13 12.22 10.02 9.14
CA THR A 13 12.71 9.28 10.32
C THR A 13 12.89 10.25 11.48
N SER A 14 12.23 9.98 12.60
CA SER A 14 12.37 10.76 13.84
C SER A 14 13.07 9.94 14.92
N PHE A 15 13.98 10.60 15.64
CA PHE A 15 14.71 10.06 16.78
C PHE A 15 14.27 10.84 18.00
N HIS A 16 13.69 10.16 18.97
CA HIS A 16 13.26 10.71 20.25
C HIS A 16 14.03 10.00 21.36
N ASP A 17 14.85 10.76 22.10
CA ASP A 17 15.62 10.27 23.24
C ASP A 17 15.07 10.89 24.52
N ASN A 18 14.42 10.06 25.32
CA ASN A 18 13.78 10.45 26.58
C ASN A 18 14.65 10.15 27.81
N GLY A 19 15.91 9.73 27.63
CA GLY A 19 16.88 9.45 28.68
C GLY A 19 16.95 7.97 29.10
N ASP A 20 15.84 7.26 29.04
CA ASP A 20 15.76 5.82 29.34
C ASP A 20 15.71 4.99 28.04
N ASP A 21 15.03 5.50 27.01
CA ASP A 21 14.82 4.84 25.73
C ASP A 21 15.20 5.75 24.54
N LEU A 22 15.71 5.11 23.48
CA LEU A 22 15.83 5.72 22.16
C LEU A 22 14.71 5.19 21.25
N VAL A 23 13.72 6.05 20.95
CA VAL A 23 12.62 5.73 20.04
C VAL A 23 12.97 6.20 18.63
N ILE A 24 13.00 5.27 17.68
CA ILE A 24 13.19 5.55 16.26
C ILE A 24 11.87 5.25 15.54
N ALA A 25 11.23 6.28 14.98
CA ALA A 25 10.01 6.13 14.20
C ALA A 25 10.26 6.43 12.72
N HIS A 26 9.63 5.63 11.85
CA HIS A 26 9.74 5.76 10.40
C HIS A 26 8.35 5.94 9.80
N SER A 27 8.19 6.96 8.95
CA SER A 27 6.95 7.25 8.24
C SER A 27 7.24 7.55 6.77
N GLN A 28 6.30 7.18 5.89
CA GLN A 28 6.40 7.46 4.46
C GLN A 28 5.13 8.15 3.98
N ASN A 29 5.31 9.23 3.22
CA ASN A 29 4.23 9.94 2.55
C ASN A 29 3.82 9.15 1.30
N VAL A 30 2.62 8.58 1.34
CA VAL A 30 2.03 7.79 0.25
C VAL A 30 0.92 8.54 -0.49
N THR A 31 0.71 9.83 -0.21
CA THR A 31 -0.42 10.62 -0.70
C THR A 31 -0.56 10.57 -2.22
N SER A 32 0.55 10.74 -2.95
CA SER A 32 0.56 10.71 -4.42
C SER A 32 0.06 9.39 -5.01
N ILE A 33 0.42 8.26 -4.40
CA ILE A 33 -0.02 6.92 -4.83
C ILE A 33 -1.52 6.78 -4.58
N ILE A 34 -1.98 7.18 -3.39
CA ILE A 34 -3.39 7.08 -3.02
C ILE A 34 -4.28 7.94 -3.93
N ASP A 35 -3.84 9.15 -4.26
CA ASP A 35 -4.61 10.04 -5.14
C ASP A 35 -4.63 9.55 -6.58
N ALA A 36 -3.51 8.98 -7.08
CA ALA A 36 -3.48 8.30 -8.36
C ALA A 36 -4.44 7.10 -8.39
N ASN A 37 -4.49 6.30 -7.31
CA ASN A 37 -5.40 5.16 -7.22
C ASN A 37 -6.86 5.57 -7.25
N LYS A 38 -7.23 6.63 -6.51
CA LYS A 38 -8.59 7.18 -6.52
C LYS A 38 -8.99 7.64 -7.92
N ALA A 39 -8.09 8.34 -8.62
CA ALA A 39 -8.33 8.80 -9.98
C ALA A 39 -8.54 7.62 -10.95
N GLU A 40 -7.72 6.57 -10.85
CA GLU A 40 -7.86 5.37 -11.68
C GLU A 40 -9.13 4.59 -11.34
N TYR A 41 -9.46 4.47 -10.06
CA TYR A 41 -10.70 3.83 -9.58
C TYR A 41 -11.94 4.54 -10.12
N ALA A 42 -11.96 5.88 -10.10
CA ALA A 42 -13.05 6.67 -10.63
C ALA A 42 -13.22 6.53 -12.16
N GLN A 43 -12.13 6.24 -12.87
CA GLN A 43 -12.14 5.98 -14.31
C GLN A 43 -12.42 4.51 -14.67
N SER A 44 -12.45 3.62 -13.67
CA SER A 44 -12.70 2.20 -13.88
C SER A 44 -14.18 1.93 -14.13
N ASP A 45 -14.52 1.56 -15.37
CA ASP A 45 -15.83 1.04 -15.71
C ASP A 45 -16.08 -0.32 -15.03
N GLU A 46 -17.20 -0.46 -14.33
CA GLU A 46 -17.63 -1.69 -13.67
C GLU A 46 -17.95 -2.82 -14.66
N HIS A 47 -18.33 -2.47 -15.90
CA HIS A 47 -18.61 -3.42 -16.97
C HIS A 47 -17.36 -3.79 -17.78
N LYS A 48 -16.21 -3.20 -17.46
CA LYS A 48 -14.96 -3.50 -18.15
C LYS A 48 -14.69 -4.99 -18.03
N ARG A 49 -14.60 -5.68 -19.17
CA ARG A 49 -14.21 -7.10 -19.20
C ARG A 49 -12.77 -7.25 -18.70
N TRP A 50 -12.47 -8.41 -18.13
CA TRP A 50 -11.08 -8.80 -17.87
C TRP A 50 -10.39 -8.95 -19.23
N SER A 51 -9.18 -8.40 -19.35
CA SER A 51 -8.41 -8.54 -20.57
C SER A 51 -7.70 -9.88 -20.59
N ASP A 52 -7.52 -10.47 -21.77
CA ASP A 52 -6.66 -11.66 -21.93
C ASP A 52 -5.16 -11.33 -21.85
N HIS A 53 -4.81 -10.04 -21.80
CA HIS A 53 -3.43 -9.57 -21.71
C HIS A 53 -2.98 -9.41 -20.26
N SER A 54 -1.76 -9.85 -19.94
CA SER A 54 -1.18 -9.82 -18.59
C SER A 54 -1.17 -8.44 -17.93
N PHE A 55 -1.10 -7.35 -18.72
CA PHE A 55 -1.06 -5.97 -18.20
C PHE A 55 -2.43 -5.26 -18.16
N GLY A 56 -3.49 -5.83 -18.74
CA GLY A 56 -4.80 -5.15 -18.78
C GLY A 56 -5.67 -5.40 -17.55
N ASN A 57 -5.18 -6.19 -16.59
CA ASN A 57 -5.89 -6.62 -15.38
C ASN A 57 -5.31 -6.01 -14.10
N LYS A 58 -4.86 -4.75 -14.16
CA LYS A 58 -4.46 -4.03 -12.94
C LYS A 58 -5.67 -3.89 -12.01
N VAL A 59 -5.49 -4.28 -10.74
CA VAL A 59 -6.54 -4.24 -9.70
C VAL A 59 -6.21 -3.31 -8.54
N ALA A 60 -4.92 -3.04 -8.33
CA ALA A 60 -4.42 -2.27 -7.21
C ALA A 60 -3.04 -1.69 -7.52
N SER A 61 -2.70 -0.62 -6.80
CA SER A 61 -1.37 -0.03 -6.74
C SER A 61 -1.05 0.20 -5.26
N ILE A 62 -0.15 -0.63 -4.72
CA ILE A 62 0.08 -0.74 -3.28
C ILE A 62 1.46 -0.11 -2.95
N PRO A 63 1.55 0.83 -2.00
CA PRO A 63 2.84 1.35 -1.54
C PRO A 63 3.72 0.21 -0.98
N LEU A 64 5.04 0.28 -1.21
CA LEU A 64 5.96 -0.79 -0.82
C LEU A 64 5.90 -1.11 0.68
N VAL A 65 5.73 -0.09 1.54
CA VAL A 65 5.56 -0.28 3.00
C VAL A 65 4.34 -1.10 3.37
N VAL A 66 3.23 -0.95 2.64
CA VAL A 66 2.03 -1.75 2.84
C VAL A 66 2.24 -3.16 2.32
N PHE A 67 2.97 -3.30 1.20
CA PHE A 67 3.32 -4.61 0.66
C PHE A 67 4.24 -5.41 1.60
N GLN A 68 5.17 -4.75 2.29
CA GLN A 68 6.00 -5.37 3.33
C GLN A 68 5.17 -5.89 4.51
N GLU A 69 4.07 -5.21 4.85
CA GLU A 69 3.15 -5.69 5.89
C GLU A 69 2.40 -6.95 5.45
N LEU A 70 2.02 -7.04 4.17
CA LEU A 70 1.47 -8.27 3.58
C LEU A 70 2.47 -9.43 3.61
N GLU A 71 3.76 -9.15 3.44
CA GLU A 71 4.82 -10.14 3.49
C GLU A 71 4.99 -10.70 4.91
N LYS A 72 4.96 -9.84 5.94
CA LYS A 72 4.95 -10.28 7.36
C LYS A 72 3.74 -11.15 7.70
N GLN A 73 2.59 -10.90 7.06
CA GLN A 73 1.37 -11.70 7.24
C GLN A 73 1.40 -13.03 6.46
N GLY A 74 2.45 -13.28 5.68
CA GLY A 74 2.60 -14.47 4.84
C GLY A 74 1.70 -14.48 3.60
N ILE A 75 1.17 -13.33 3.19
CA ILE A 75 0.30 -13.21 2.00
C ILE A 75 1.15 -13.07 0.73
N THR A 76 2.30 -12.40 0.86
CA THR A 76 3.25 -12.14 -0.24
C THR A 76 4.67 -12.58 0.16
N ARG A 77 5.55 -12.73 -0.83
CA ARG A 77 6.99 -12.92 -0.66
C ARG A 77 7.71 -12.34 -1.87
N GLY A 78 8.67 -11.44 -1.65
CA GLY A 78 9.50 -10.87 -2.74
C GLY A 78 8.68 -10.36 -3.94
N LEU A 79 7.71 -9.47 -3.69
CA LEU A 79 6.77 -8.92 -4.68
C LEU A 79 5.83 -9.91 -5.37
N THR A 80 5.84 -11.18 -4.95
CA THR A 80 4.95 -12.23 -5.45
C THR A 80 3.83 -12.49 -4.44
N VAL A 81 2.60 -12.61 -4.91
CA VAL A 81 1.48 -13.08 -4.08
C VAL A 81 1.57 -14.59 -3.93
N ILE A 82 1.71 -15.08 -2.70
CA ILE A 82 1.83 -16.52 -2.39
C ILE A 82 0.53 -17.10 -1.81
N ASP A 83 -0.35 -16.25 -1.25
CA ASP A 83 -1.70 -16.61 -0.82
C ASP A 83 -2.73 -15.71 -1.52
N MET A 84 -3.17 -16.16 -2.70
CA MET A 84 -4.14 -15.42 -3.51
C MET A 84 -5.51 -15.24 -2.82
N PRO A 85 -6.10 -16.25 -2.15
CA PRO A 85 -7.35 -16.05 -1.40
C PRO A 85 -7.26 -14.95 -0.34
N ARG A 86 -6.23 -14.95 0.51
CA ARG A 86 -6.05 -13.92 1.53
C ARG A 86 -5.74 -12.55 0.92
N PHE A 87 -5.00 -12.51 -0.18
CA PHE A 87 -4.73 -11.26 -0.89
C PHE A 87 -6.01 -10.62 -1.45
N LYS A 88 -6.89 -11.43 -2.08
CA LYS A 88 -8.22 -10.97 -2.54
C LYS A 88 -9.10 -10.51 -1.38
N ALA A 89 -9.10 -11.24 -0.26
CA ALA A 89 -9.84 -10.84 0.94
C ALA A 89 -9.33 -9.50 1.48
N TRP A 90 -8.01 -9.32 1.54
CA TRP A 90 -7.37 -8.07 1.94
C TRP A 90 -7.77 -6.91 1.03
N LEU A 91 -7.72 -7.09 -0.30
CA LEU A 91 -8.15 -6.07 -1.27
C LEU A 91 -9.63 -5.70 -1.11
N ASN A 92 -10.50 -6.67 -0.82
CA ASN A 92 -11.93 -6.43 -0.71
C ASN A 92 -12.35 -5.81 0.64
N ASN A 93 -11.44 -5.73 1.63
CA ASN A 93 -11.73 -5.07 2.90
C ASN A 93 -11.92 -3.55 2.67
N PRO A 94 -13.00 -2.92 3.21
CA PRO A 94 -13.25 -1.48 3.06
C PRO A 94 -12.08 -0.60 3.52
N ASP A 95 -11.32 -1.01 4.54
CA ASP A 95 -10.18 -0.25 5.07
C ASP A 95 -9.03 -0.16 4.05
N ASN A 96 -8.94 -1.13 3.14
CA ASN A 96 -7.89 -1.20 2.11
C ASN A 96 -8.35 -0.65 0.76
N ARG A 97 -9.56 -0.07 0.68
CA ARG A 97 -10.15 0.42 -0.57
C ARG A 97 -9.28 1.46 -1.27
N ALA A 98 -8.53 2.27 -0.52
CA ALA A 98 -7.63 3.30 -1.05
C ALA A 98 -6.48 2.74 -1.92
N PHE A 99 -6.18 1.44 -1.81
CA PHE A 99 -5.15 0.79 -2.62
C PHE A 99 -5.66 0.23 -3.95
N ARG A 100 -6.99 0.15 -4.11
CA ARG A 100 -7.62 -0.41 -5.30
C ARG A 100 -7.67 0.59 -6.43
N THR A 101 -7.53 0.08 -7.65
CA THR A 101 -7.70 0.89 -8.87
C THR A 101 -8.83 0.40 -9.76
N ARG A 102 -9.47 -0.71 -9.39
CA ARG A 102 -10.61 -1.29 -10.12
C ARG A 102 -11.84 -1.41 -9.23
N THR A 103 -13.01 -1.11 -9.78
CA THR A 103 -14.34 -1.28 -9.16
C THR A 103 -14.73 -2.77 -9.01
N GLY A 104 -15.86 -3.05 -8.37
CA GLY A 104 -16.38 -4.42 -8.18
C GLY A 104 -15.75 -5.18 -7.01
N ARG A 105 -15.90 -6.50 -6.99
CA ARG A 105 -15.25 -7.41 -6.03
C ARG A 105 -14.18 -8.23 -6.76
N ILE A 106 -12.98 -8.33 -6.16
CA ILE A 106 -11.83 -9.08 -6.71
C ILE A 106 -11.87 -10.55 -6.28
#